data_AF-A0AB39ZNN5-F1
#
_entry.id   AF-A0AB39ZNN5-F1
#
_cell.length_a   1.000
_cell.length_b   1.000
_cell.length_c   1.000
_cell.angle_alpha   90.00
_cell.angle_beta   90.00
_cell.angle_gamma   90.00
#
_symmetry.space_group_name_H-M   'P 1'
#
loop_
_entity.id
_entity.type
_entity.pdbx_description
1 polymer ?
#
loop_
_entity_poly.entity_id
_entity_poly.type
_entity_poly.pdbx_seq_one_letter_code
_entity_poly.pdbx_strand_id
1 'polypeptide(L)' 'MYSVERKYRNSINWVCSKNSNSALRCPARCVTNPENSTGIKLSHRHHNHPADSFKLHKRSRKRPGKRSSS' A
#
# COMPACT_ATOMS: atom_id res chain seq x y z
N MET A 1 -4.61 -3.64 1.23
CA MET A 1 -3.89 -2.87 0.18
C MET A 1 -4.63 -1.56 -0.07
N TYR A 2 -3.91 -0.48 -0.40
CA TYR A 2 -4.45 0.83 -0.81
C TYR A 2 -4.25 1.05 -2.31
N SER A 3 -5.13 1.83 -2.92
CA SER A 3 -5.13 2.22 -4.33
C SER A 3 -5.36 3.72 -4.44
N VAL A 4 -4.81 4.35 -5.49
CA VAL A 4 -4.95 5.80 -5.69
C VAL A 4 -6.40 6.14 -6.05
N GLU A 5 -7.05 7.01 -5.26
CA GLU A 5 -8.36 7.57 -5.57
C GLU A 5 -8.21 8.88 -6.35
N ARG A 6 -7.34 9.78 -5.88
CA ARG A 6 -7.12 11.08 -6.50
C ARG A 6 -5.72 11.61 -6.22
N LYS A 7 -5.14 12.28 -7.21
CA LYS A 7 -3.87 13.00 -7.08
C LYS A 7 -4.15 14.50 -7.10
N TYR A 8 -3.53 15.21 -6.18
CA TYR A 8 -3.47 16.67 -6.11
C TYR A 8 -2.02 17.13 -6.25
N ARG A 9 -1.82 18.44 -6.34
CA ARG A 9 -0.50 19.05 -6.51
C ARG A 9 0.48 18.67 -5.39
N ASN A 10 0.03 18.66 -4.13
CA ASN A 10 0.86 18.38 -2.96
C ASN A 10 0.34 17.22 -2.10
N SER A 11 -0.57 16.40 -2.64
CA SER A 11 -1.09 15.24 -1.91
C SER A 11 -1.65 14.18 -2.83
N ILE A 12 -1.62 12.94 -2.37
CA ILE A 12 -2.25 11.80 -3.02
C ILE A 12 -3.21 11.17 -2.03
N ASN A 13 -4.48 11.09 -2.41
CA ASN A 13 -5.50 10.39 -1.66
C ASN A 13 -5.51 8.93 -2.07
N TRP A 14 -5.36 8.06 -1.08
CA TRP A 14 -5.40 6.63 -1.22
C TRP A 14 -6.61 6.07 -0.48
N VAL A 15 -7.27 5.10 -1.10
CA VAL A 15 -8.39 4.36 -0.52
C VAL A 15 -8.07 2.88 -0.48
N CYS A 16 -8.65 2.14 0.45
CA CYS A 16 -8.50 0.70 0.44
C CYS A 16 -8.98 0.12 -0.91
N SER A 17 -8.30 -0.90 -1.43
CA SER A 17 -8.73 -1.57 -2.66
C SER A 17 -10.13 -2.19 -2.57
N LYS A 18 -10.63 -2.48 -1.35
CA LYS A 18 -12.00 -2.94 -1.12
C LYS A 18 -13.03 -1.79 -1.02
N ASN A 19 -12.64 -0.53 -1.21
CA ASN A 19 -13.58 0.62 -1.25
C ASN A 19 -14.55 0.54 -2.43
N SER A 20 -14.17 -0.10 -3.54
CA SER A 20 -15.05 -0.26 -4.71
C SER A 20 -16.01 -1.45 -4.59
N ASN A 21 -15.90 -2.25 -3.53
CA ASN A 21 -16.81 -3.38 -3.31
C ASN A 21 -18.17 -2.86 -2.81
N SER A 22 -19.23 -3.12 -3.58
CA SER A 22 -20.59 -2.69 -3.24
C SER A 22 -21.18 -3.42 -2.04
N ALA A 23 -20.79 -4.68 -1.80
CA ALA A 23 -21.25 -5.47 -0.66
C ALA A 23 -20.51 -5.13 0.64
N LEU A 24 -19.21 -4.83 0.56
CA LEU A 24 -18.38 -4.49 1.72
C LEU A 24 -17.45 -3.31 1.41
N ARG A 25 -18.04 -2.12 1.32
CA ARG A 25 -17.31 -0.88 1.05
C ARG A 25 -16.38 -0.54 2.20
N CYS A 26 -15.08 -0.68 1.98
CA CYS A 26 -14.09 -0.37 3.00
C CYS A 26 -13.89 1.14 3.17
N PRO A 27 -14.07 1.70 4.38
CA PRO A 27 -13.98 3.14 4.62
C PRO A 27 -12.55 3.65 4.87
N ALA A 28 -11.55 2.76 4.92
CA ALA A 28 -10.18 3.10 5.23
C ALA A 28 -9.52 3.95 4.13
N ARG A 29 -8.88 5.05 4.55
CA ARG A 29 -8.24 6.06 3.67
C ARG A 29 -6.89 6.48 4.24
N CYS A 30 -5.96 6.85 3.37
CA CYS A 30 -4.74 7.54 3.77
C CYS A 30 -4.33 8.60 2.74
N VAL A 31 -3.54 9.57 3.18
CA VAL A 31 -3.05 10.67 2.35
C VAL A 31 -1.53 10.72 2.47
N THR A 32 -0.84 10.82 1.34
CA THR A 32 0.61 11.01 1.31
C THR A 32 0.94 12.34 0.65
N ASN A 33 1.94 13.06 1.14
CA ASN A 33 2.44 14.25 0.45
C ASN A 33 3.70 13.87 -0.35
N PRO A 34 3.72 14.00 -1.69
CA PRO A 34 4.90 13.67 -2.48
C PRO A 34 6.12 14.56 -2.18
N GLU A 35 5.92 15.79 -1.69
CA GLU A 35 7.02 16.68 -1.29
C GLU A 35 7.57 16.36 0.10
N ASN A 36 6.80 15.63 0.92
CA ASN A 36 7.23 15.17 2.22
C ASN A 36 7.27 13.65 2.23
N SER A 37 8.44 13.09 1.93
CA SER A 37 8.70 11.65 1.85
C SER A 37 8.44 10.87 3.14
N THR A 38 8.26 11.53 4.29
CA THR A 38 7.95 10.91 5.59
C THR A 38 6.50 11.14 6.03
N GLY A 39 5.75 12.00 5.34
CA GLY A 39 4.40 12.40 5.72
C GLY A 39 3.31 11.46 5.19
N ILE A 40 2.96 10.43 5.97
CA ILE A 40 1.74 9.63 5.76
C ILE A 40 0.70 10.03 6.80
N LYS A 41 -0.45 10.52 6.35
CA LYS A 41 -1.61 10.81 7.19
C LYS A 41 -2.63 9.69 7.04
N LEU A 42 -2.74 8.83 8.04
CA LEU A 42 -3.79 7.82 8.11
C LEU A 42 -5.10 8.47 8.54
N SER A 43 -6.21 8.08 7.91
CA SER A 43 -7.54 8.44 8.41
C SER A 43 -7.85 7.64 9.68
N HIS A 44 -8.70 8.20 10.55
CA HIS A 44 -9.21 7.49 11.73
C HIS A 44 -10.08 6.28 11.37
N ARG A 45 -10.54 6.16 10.12
CA ARG A 45 -11.40 5.04 9.70
C ARG A 45 -10.58 3.79 9.46
N HIS A 46 -10.85 2.76 10.25
CA HIS A 46 -10.20 1.46 10.16
C HIS A 46 -10.80 0.58 9.05
N HIS A 47 -10.08 -0.46 8.67
CA HIS A 47 -10.60 -1.48 7.77
C HIS A 47 -11.73 -2.26 8.46
N ASN A 48 -12.80 -2.52 7.72
CA ASN A 48 -13.95 -3.34 8.15
C ASN A 48 -13.86 -4.78 7.61
N HIS A 49 -12.67 -5.20 7.20
CA HIS A 49 -12.40 -6.51 6.64
C HIS A 49 -11.02 -6.97 7.12
N PRO A 50 -10.78 -8.29 7.18
CA PRO A 50 -9.44 -8.78 7.50
C PRO A 50 -8.43 -8.26 6.48
N ALA A 51 -7.19 -8.06 6.92
CA ALA A 51 -6.08 -8.00 6.00
C ALA A 51 -5.99 -9.40 5.38
N ASP A 52 -6.58 -9.58 4.19
CA ASP A 52 -6.26 -10.73 3.34
C ASP A 52 -4.75 -10.88 3.40
N SER A 53 -4.29 -12.05 3.86
CA SER A 53 -2.89 -12.27 4.19
C SER A 53 -2.06 -12.18 2.92
N PHE A 54 -1.73 -10.96 2.52
CA PHE A 54 -0.86 -10.70 1.40
C PHE A 54 0.47 -11.32 1.83
N LYS A 55 0.82 -12.44 1.20
CA LYS A 55 2.21 -12.90 1.11
C LYS A 55 2.97 -11.72 0.53
N LEU A 56 3.47 -10.86 1.41
CA LEU A 56 4.40 -9.79 1.09
C LEU A 56 5.40 -10.47 0.17
N HIS A 57 5.49 -10.04 -1.09
CA HIS A 57 6.39 -10.66 -2.05
C HIS A 57 7.78 -10.59 -1.40
N LYS A 58 8.22 -11.71 -0.83
CA LYS A 58 9.48 -11.83 -0.11
C LYS A 58 10.47 -11.58 -1.21
N ARG A 59 11.01 -10.36 -1.30
CA ARG A 59 12.01 -9.97 -2.30
C ARG A 59 13.09 -11.03 -2.17
N SER A 60 13.09 -12.00 -3.08
CA SER A 60 14.06 -13.08 -3.07
C SER A 60 15.38 -12.39 -3.31
N ARG A 61 16.15 -12.19 -2.23
CA ARG A 61 17.54 -11.77 -2.31
C ARG A 61 18.25 -12.91 -3.03
N LYS A 62 18.28 -12.88 -4.37
CA LYS A 62 19.19 -13.71 -5.15
C LYS A 62 20.60 -13.36 -4.65
N ARG A 63 21.14 -14.20 -3.76
CA ARG A 63 22.56 -14.17 -3.39
C ARG A 63 23.31 -14.48 -4.68
N PRO A 64 24.24 -13.64 -5.15
CA PRO A 64 25.08 -14.03 -6.28
C PRO A 64 25.89 -15.26 -5.83
N GLY A 65 25.69 -16.37 -6.53
CA GLY A 65 26.38 -17.62 -6.27
C GLY A 65 27.88 -17.45 -6.44
N LYS A 66 28.65 -18.05 -5.51
CA LYS A 66 30.10 -18.25 -5.61
C LYS A 66 30.45 -18.79 -7.00
N ARG A 67 31.32 -18.07 -7.72
CA ARG A 67 32.10 -18.64 -8.83
C ARG A 67 33.09 -19.64 -8.23
N SER A 68 32.94 -20.91 -8.59
CA SER A 68 34.01 -21.91 -8.46
C SER A 68 34.87 -21.81 -9.71
N SER A 69 36.16 -21.52 -9.53
CA SER A 69 37.17 -21.57 -10.59
C SER A 69 37.64 -23.02 -10.76
N SER A 70 37.75 -23.48 -12.00
CA SER A 70 38.56 -24.64 -12.39
C SER A 70 39.97 -24.21 -12.73
#